data_AF-A0A8I3NQ15-F1
#
_entry.id   AF-A0A8I3NQ15-F1
#
_cell.length_a   1.000
_cell.length_b   1.000
_cell.length_c   1.000
_cell.angle_alpha   90.00
_cell.angle_beta   90.00
_cell.angle_gamma   90.00
#
_symmetry.space_group_name_H-M   'P 1'
#
loop_
_entity.id
_entity.type
_entity.pdbx_description
1 polymer ?
#
loop_
_entity_poly.entity_id
_entity_poly.type
_entity_poly.pdbx_seq_one_letter_code
_entity_poly.pdbx_strand_id
1 'polypeptide(L)'
;MSVCSLLVAGGRWRCFPVPLGSSLFQVIPNSYCRKKCTAPKKIIPNAAFCDEDTKDSGNELDKLFSSEQQASILHVLNTASNKELEAFRLLRGRKSVNIIEHREKFGPFQHLESLMNVPLFQYKTAIQVCNSILCPETEGKKRKFQDNRLLRKLIKPEIERERLKAVTSIVSIVFGTRRIAWAHLDRKLAVLDWQQNDCCQLMKGTYLSSVYLQKISSVISKIPTADFYVLEKIGLSIQNTSRFPLLLHFHIMEAMLYALLNKTFAQDGQHRVLSMNRNGVGKHFELMIGDTRTSGKELVKQLLTESVLKEDPRVVFPKEKIVRYRQMFSSTEQKRAEELYDSLLQAVAFYELAVFDTEP
;
A
#
# COMPACT_ATOMS: atom_id res chain seq x y z
N MET A 1 -20.34 -47.14 -14.47
CA MET A 1 -21.55 -47.54 -15.22
C MET A 1 -22.75 -47.04 -14.44
N SER A 2 -23.51 -46.09 -14.99
CA SER A 2 -24.64 -45.42 -14.31
C SER A 2 -25.94 -46.07 -14.74
N VAL A 3 -26.71 -46.61 -13.80
CA VAL A 3 -28.05 -47.14 -14.07
C VAL A 3 -29.06 -46.00 -13.91
N CYS A 4 -29.72 -45.61 -15.00
CA CYS A 4 -30.83 -44.65 -14.96
C CYS A 4 -32.13 -45.38 -14.66
N SER A 5 -32.84 -44.97 -13.61
CA SER A 5 -34.24 -45.34 -13.39
C SER A 5 -35.14 -44.19 -13.83
N LEU A 6 -36.17 -44.49 -14.61
CA LEU A 6 -37.15 -43.52 -15.10
C LEU A 6 -38.47 -43.74 -14.36
N LEU A 7 -39.06 -42.68 -13.82
CA LEU A 7 -40.42 -42.69 -13.28
C LEU A 7 -41.27 -41.66 -14.04
N VAL A 8 -42.48 -42.08 -14.42
CA VAL A 8 -43.44 -41.26 -15.13
C VAL A 8 -44.39 -40.62 -14.12
N ALA A 9 -44.40 -39.29 -14.08
CA ALA A 9 -45.46 -38.52 -13.45
C ALA A 9 -45.83 -37.36 -14.38
N GLY A 10 -47.08 -37.31 -14.86
CA GLY A 10 -47.60 -36.19 -15.64
C GLY A 10 -47.02 -36.00 -17.05
N GLY A 11 -46.70 -37.08 -17.77
CA GLY A 11 -46.44 -37.01 -19.22
C GLY A 11 -45.12 -36.39 -19.69
N ARG A 12 -44.14 -36.15 -18.80
CA ARG A 12 -42.76 -35.76 -19.19
C ARG A 12 -41.71 -36.56 -18.42
N TRP A 13 -40.74 -37.10 -19.14
CA TRP A 13 -39.58 -37.79 -18.58
C TRP A 13 -38.60 -36.79 -17.92
N ARG A 14 -38.19 -37.05 -16.68
CA ARG A 14 -37.08 -36.35 -16.02
C ARG A 14 -36.15 -37.37 -15.36
N CYS A 15 -34.85 -37.26 -15.62
CA CYS A 15 -33.81 -38.04 -14.95
C CYS A 15 -33.26 -37.28 -13.74
N PHE A 16 -33.17 -37.93 -12.58
CA PHE A 16 -32.46 -37.44 -11.40
C PHE A 16 -31.44 -38.49 -10.93
N PRO A 17 -30.20 -38.10 -10.59
CA PRO A 17 -29.27 -39.02 -9.95
C PRO A 17 -29.60 -39.17 -8.45
N VAL A 18 -29.75 -40.42 -8.00
CA VAL A 18 -29.93 -40.79 -6.58
C VAL A 18 -28.55 -41.08 -5.97
N PRO A 19 -28.19 -40.52 -4.80
CA PRO A 19 -26.99 -40.95 -4.08
C PRO A 19 -27.27 -42.21 -3.26
N LEU A 20 -26.41 -43.23 -3.39
CA LEU A 20 -26.33 -44.35 -2.44
C LEU A 20 -25.92 -43.82 -1.05
N GLY A 21 -26.65 -44.21 0.00
CA GLY A 21 -26.21 -44.09 1.40
C GLY A 21 -24.95 -44.94 1.65
N SER A 22 -24.23 -44.84 2.77
CA SER A 22 -24.48 -44.27 4.08
C SER A 22 -23.15 -44.25 4.85
N SER A 23 -22.96 -43.37 5.82
CA SER A 23 -22.33 -43.72 7.11
C SER A 23 -22.63 -42.65 8.15
N LEU A 24 -22.90 -43.16 9.36
CA LEU A 24 -23.48 -42.49 10.51
C LEU A 24 -22.46 -41.61 11.23
N PHE A 25 -22.81 -40.35 11.51
CA PHE A 25 -22.23 -39.61 12.63
C PHE A 25 -23.33 -38.84 13.36
N GLN A 26 -23.26 -38.92 14.69
CA GLN A 26 -24.28 -38.54 15.67
C GLN A 26 -24.59 -37.04 15.65
N VAL A 27 -25.88 -36.75 15.75
CA VAL A 27 -26.47 -35.41 15.83
C VAL A 27 -26.32 -34.88 17.26
N ILE A 28 -25.64 -33.75 17.44
CA ILE A 28 -25.76 -32.90 18.64
C ILE A 28 -26.72 -31.75 18.29
N PRO A 29 -27.83 -31.53 19.02
CA PRO A 29 -28.77 -30.47 18.69
C PRO A 29 -28.32 -29.15 19.33
N ASN A 30 -27.59 -28.32 18.59
CA ASN A 30 -27.41 -26.92 18.97
C ASN A 30 -28.49 -26.06 18.33
N SER A 31 -29.53 -25.79 19.12
CA SER A 31 -30.53 -24.76 18.86
C SER A 31 -29.87 -23.37 18.92
N TYR A 32 -29.74 -22.69 17.79
CA TYR A 32 -29.48 -21.25 17.77
C TYR A 32 -30.68 -20.50 17.23
N CYS A 33 -31.32 -19.76 18.14
CA CYS A 33 -32.36 -18.78 17.88
C CYS A 33 -31.88 -17.74 16.86
N ARG A 34 -32.60 -17.66 15.74
CA ARG A 34 -32.40 -16.66 14.69
C ARG A 34 -32.96 -15.30 15.16
N LYS A 35 -32.19 -14.53 15.93
CA LYS A 35 -32.50 -13.10 16.14
C LYS A 35 -32.05 -12.31 14.91
N LYS A 36 -33.02 -11.71 14.21
CA LYS A 36 -32.78 -10.75 13.12
C LYS A 36 -32.10 -9.51 13.71
N CYS A 37 -30.89 -9.18 13.28
CA CYS A 37 -30.28 -7.88 13.55
C CYS A 37 -30.88 -6.85 12.59
N THR A 38 -31.69 -5.95 13.13
CA THR A 38 -32.18 -4.74 12.46
C THR A 38 -31.02 -3.75 12.33
N ALA A 39 -30.87 -3.12 11.16
CA ALA A 39 -29.83 -2.14 10.87
C ALA A 39 -29.87 -0.93 11.83
N PRO A 40 -28.72 -0.38 12.27
CA PRO A 40 -28.71 0.80 13.10
C PRO A 40 -29.00 2.05 12.25
N LYS A 41 -30.04 2.79 12.64
CA LYS A 41 -30.34 4.14 12.11
C LYS A 41 -29.22 5.09 12.51
N LYS A 42 -28.72 5.88 11.55
CA LYS A 42 -27.86 7.04 11.78
C LYS A 42 -28.58 8.01 12.72
N ILE A 43 -28.06 8.17 13.93
CA ILE A 43 -28.39 9.28 14.82
C ILE A 43 -27.28 10.31 14.63
N ILE A 44 -27.67 11.48 14.11
CA ILE A 44 -26.85 12.69 14.11
C ILE A 44 -26.95 13.25 15.53
N PRO A 45 -25.86 13.41 16.30
CA PRO A 45 -25.92 14.19 17.52
C PRO A 45 -25.89 15.66 17.12
N ASN A 46 -27.04 16.31 17.20
CA ASN A 46 -27.13 17.76 17.34
C ASN A 46 -26.42 18.12 18.64
N ALA A 47 -25.25 18.75 18.55
CA ALA A 47 -24.63 19.41 19.68
C ALA A 47 -25.50 20.61 20.04
N ALA A 48 -26.22 20.47 21.15
CA ALA A 48 -27.00 21.53 21.76
C ALA A 48 -26.07 22.68 22.17
N PHE A 49 -26.56 23.90 21.95
CA PHE A 49 -26.14 25.09 22.66
C PHE A 49 -26.19 24.83 24.17
N CYS A 50 -25.07 25.04 24.85
CA CYS A 50 -25.05 25.43 26.25
C CYS A 50 -24.15 26.66 26.35
N ASP A 51 -24.79 27.78 26.66
CA ASP A 51 -24.16 29.02 27.03
C ASP A 51 -23.75 29.00 28.50
N GLU A 52 -22.79 29.87 28.79
CA GLU A 52 -22.33 30.42 30.07
C GLU A 52 -21.37 29.62 31.00
N ASP A 53 -20.21 30.26 31.12
CA ASP A 53 -19.35 30.42 32.28
C ASP A 53 -18.48 29.26 32.76
N THR A 54 -17.28 29.19 32.15
CA THR A 54 -16.04 29.00 32.92
C THR A 54 -14.90 29.76 32.23
N LYS A 55 -14.58 30.94 32.80
CA LYS A 55 -13.30 31.64 32.60
C LYS A 55 -12.15 30.74 33.03
N ASP A 56 -11.53 30.01 32.11
CA ASP A 56 -10.16 29.49 32.27
C ASP A 56 -9.55 28.90 30.97
N SER A 57 -9.89 29.48 29.81
CA SER A 57 -9.42 28.97 28.52
C SER A 57 -8.07 29.54 28.04
N GLY A 58 -7.46 30.49 28.75
CA GLY A 58 -6.43 31.37 28.19
C GLY A 58 -5.02 30.80 28.00
N ASN A 59 -4.80 29.49 27.91
CA ASN A 59 -3.44 28.91 27.83
C ASN A 59 -3.33 27.58 27.04
N GLU A 60 -4.29 27.18 26.22
CA GLU A 60 -4.24 25.85 25.59
C GLU A 60 -3.20 25.74 24.47
N LEU A 61 -3.00 26.81 23.69
CA LEU A 61 -2.04 26.82 22.59
C LEU A 61 -0.60 26.96 23.11
N ASP A 62 -0.41 27.78 24.15
CA ASP A 62 0.90 28.01 24.76
C ASP A 62 1.44 26.71 25.40
N LYS A 63 0.59 25.91 26.05
CA LYS A 63 0.98 24.61 26.64
C LYS A 63 1.58 23.60 25.66
N LEU A 64 1.40 23.77 24.35
CA LEU A 64 1.95 22.87 23.33
C LEU A 64 3.44 23.12 23.02
N PHE A 65 4.00 24.24 23.47
CA PHE A 65 5.36 24.66 23.17
C PHE A 65 6.12 24.97 24.46
N SER A 66 7.40 24.64 24.52
CA SER A 66 8.27 25.05 25.64
C SER A 66 8.45 26.58 25.66
N SER A 67 8.80 27.15 26.82
CA SER A 67 8.97 28.61 26.97
C SER A 67 10.00 29.20 26.00
N GLU A 68 11.07 28.47 25.69
CA GLU A 68 12.09 28.87 24.71
C GLU A 68 11.53 28.89 23.28
N GLN A 69 10.71 27.90 22.93
CA GLN A 69 10.04 27.82 21.65
C GLN A 69 8.98 28.93 21.50
N GLN A 70 8.19 29.18 22.54
CA GLN A 70 7.22 30.28 22.56
C GLN A 70 7.90 31.63 22.32
N ALA A 71 8.98 31.92 23.05
CA ALA A 71 9.73 33.16 22.90
C ALA A 71 10.28 33.32 21.47
N SER A 72 10.81 32.24 20.89
CA SER A 72 11.31 32.22 19.51
C SER A 72 10.20 32.49 18.49
N ILE A 73 9.03 31.87 18.65
CA ILE A 73 7.89 32.09 17.76
C ILE A 73 7.38 33.53 17.88
N LEU A 74 7.16 34.01 19.11
CA LEU A 74 6.68 35.38 19.37
C LEU A 74 7.64 36.43 18.84
N HIS A 75 8.95 36.19 18.97
CA HIS A 75 9.96 37.06 18.38
C HIS A 75 9.75 37.19 16.87
N VAL A 76 9.66 36.08 16.13
CA VAL A 76 9.43 36.11 14.67
C VAL A 76 8.10 36.80 14.33
N LEU A 77 7.01 36.50 15.02
CA LEU A 77 5.70 37.12 14.76
C LEU A 77 5.70 38.64 15.00
N ASN A 78 6.46 39.11 15.98
CA ASN A 78 6.52 40.53 16.36
C ASN A 78 7.54 41.34 15.55
N THR A 79 8.65 40.72 15.11
CA THR A 79 9.74 41.46 14.47
C THR A 79 9.82 41.27 12.95
N ALA A 80 9.37 40.13 12.42
CA ALA A 80 9.55 39.84 10.99
C ALA A 80 8.75 40.80 10.11
N SER A 81 9.36 41.21 9.00
CA SER A 81 8.70 41.96 7.92
C SER A 81 7.74 41.08 7.12
N ASN A 82 6.89 41.71 6.28
CA ASN A 82 5.94 40.96 5.46
C ASN A 82 6.66 39.93 4.57
N LYS A 83 7.75 40.35 3.91
CA LYS A 83 8.55 39.48 3.04
C LYS A 83 9.15 38.29 3.79
N GLU A 84 9.58 38.50 5.03
CA GLU A 84 10.14 37.42 5.87
C GLU A 84 9.05 36.47 6.36
N LEU A 85 7.86 36.97 6.69
CA LEU A 85 6.71 36.12 7.00
C LEU A 85 6.25 35.31 5.78
N GLU A 86 6.27 35.89 4.57
CA GLU A 86 5.93 35.18 3.33
C GLU A 86 6.94 34.08 2.93
N ALA A 87 8.14 34.08 3.52
CA ALA A 87 9.08 32.97 3.36
C ALA A 87 8.49 31.65 3.88
N PHE A 88 7.61 31.71 4.88
CA PHE A 88 6.87 30.56 5.39
C PHE A 88 5.64 30.30 4.53
N ARG A 89 5.55 29.10 3.93
CA ARG A 89 4.45 28.71 3.01
C ARG A 89 3.06 28.95 3.59
N LEU A 90 2.88 28.70 4.89
CA LEU A 90 1.59 28.82 5.58
C LEU A 90 1.18 30.27 5.87
N LEU A 91 2.11 31.21 5.74
CA LEU A 91 1.92 32.64 6.02
C LEU A 91 1.85 33.50 4.75
N ARG A 92 2.01 32.93 3.55
CA ARG A 92 1.97 33.68 2.29
C ARG A 92 0.65 34.41 2.04
N GLY A 93 0.73 35.57 1.40
CA GLY A 93 -0.42 36.34 0.96
C GLY A 93 -1.14 37.03 2.11
N ARG A 94 -2.48 36.89 2.20
CA ARG A 94 -3.28 37.65 3.17
C ARG A 94 -2.91 37.36 4.63
N LYS A 95 -2.32 36.20 4.93
CA LYS A 95 -2.00 35.82 6.32
C LYS A 95 -0.83 36.61 6.90
N SER A 96 0.24 36.86 6.15
CA SER A 96 1.35 37.71 6.61
C SER A 96 0.91 39.15 6.79
N VAL A 97 0.09 39.65 5.87
CA VAL A 97 -0.53 40.99 5.95
C VAL A 97 -1.37 41.12 7.23
N ASN A 98 -2.27 40.17 7.48
CA ASN A 98 -3.14 40.20 8.65
C ASN A 98 -2.37 40.15 9.98
N ILE A 99 -1.24 39.44 10.06
CA ILE A 99 -0.37 39.42 11.25
C ILE A 99 0.20 40.82 11.51
N ILE A 100 0.67 41.50 10.47
CA ILE A 100 1.26 42.84 10.57
C ILE A 100 0.19 43.86 10.95
N GLU A 101 -0.95 43.86 10.27
CA GLU A 101 -2.06 44.75 10.58
C GLU A 101 -2.55 44.54 12.02
N HIS A 102 -2.62 43.28 12.49
CA HIS A 102 -3.04 42.99 13.85
C HIS A 102 -2.05 43.53 14.88
N ARG A 103 -0.74 43.30 14.70
CA ARG A 103 0.26 43.79 15.67
C ARG A 103 0.43 45.31 15.65
N GLU A 104 0.20 45.96 14.51
CA GLU A 104 0.18 47.43 14.40
C GLU A 104 -1.04 48.02 15.11
N LYS A 105 -2.19 47.35 15.03
CA LYS A 105 -3.44 47.82 15.63
C LYS A 105 -3.59 47.53 17.13
N PHE A 106 -3.14 46.35 17.57
CA PHE A 106 -3.37 45.86 18.93
C PHE A 106 -2.08 45.71 19.76
N GLY A 107 -0.92 46.04 19.17
CA GLY A 107 0.38 45.87 19.80
C GLY A 107 0.99 44.47 19.58
N PRO A 108 2.21 44.24 20.08
CA PRO A 108 2.92 42.97 19.91
C PRO A 108 2.18 41.81 20.57
N PHE A 109 2.25 40.63 19.96
CA PHE A 109 1.72 39.39 20.52
C PHE A 109 2.46 39.03 21.81
N GLN A 110 1.73 38.83 22.90
CA GLN A 110 2.26 38.40 24.20
C GLN A 110 2.17 36.88 24.39
N HIS A 111 1.15 36.27 23.79
CA HIS A 111 0.82 34.84 23.88
C HIS A 111 0.56 34.29 22.47
N LEU A 112 0.85 33.01 22.22
CA LEU A 112 0.58 32.41 20.91
C LEU A 112 -0.91 32.35 20.65
N GLU A 113 -1.73 32.23 21.70
CA GLU A 113 -3.18 32.18 21.61
C GLU A 113 -3.78 33.45 20.98
N SER A 114 -3.09 34.59 21.10
CA SER A 114 -3.48 35.83 20.42
C SER A 114 -3.49 35.71 18.89
N LEU A 115 -2.82 34.70 18.29
CA LEU A 115 -2.95 34.40 16.86
C LEU A 115 -4.38 34.03 16.47
N MET A 116 -5.19 33.48 17.38
CA MET A 116 -6.58 33.12 17.12
C MET A 116 -7.47 34.34 16.84
N ASN A 117 -7.02 35.53 17.24
CA ASN A 117 -7.70 36.80 16.97
C ASN A 117 -7.32 37.39 15.62
N VAL A 118 -6.31 36.83 14.94
CA VAL A 118 -5.87 37.26 13.61
C VAL A 118 -6.79 36.62 12.55
N PRO A 119 -7.35 37.39 11.61
CA PRO A 119 -8.20 36.82 10.57
C PRO A 119 -7.46 35.73 9.76
N LEU A 120 -8.15 34.61 9.49
CA LEU A 120 -7.65 33.39 8.81
C LEU A 120 -6.78 32.45 9.67
N PHE A 121 -6.66 32.73 10.97
CA PHE A 121 -6.00 31.85 11.93
C PHE A 121 -7.04 31.14 12.80
N GLN A 122 -7.22 29.85 12.51
CA GLN A 122 -7.95 28.91 13.37
C GLN A 122 -6.95 28.06 14.15
N TYR A 123 -7.38 27.38 15.20
CA TYR A 123 -6.51 26.66 16.15
C TYR A 123 -5.53 25.72 15.44
N LYS A 124 -6.04 24.89 14.52
CA LYS A 124 -5.23 23.99 13.70
C LYS A 124 -4.21 24.73 12.83
N THR A 125 -4.58 25.87 12.27
CA THR A 125 -3.71 26.70 11.42
C THR A 125 -2.64 27.40 12.25
N ALA A 126 -3.00 27.92 13.43
CA ALA A 126 -2.07 28.55 14.36
C ALA A 126 -0.98 27.56 14.81
N ILE A 127 -1.36 26.35 15.22
CA ILE A 127 -0.41 25.26 15.54
C ILE A 127 0.55 24.99 14.37
N GLN A 128 0.02 24.87 13.15
CA GLN A 128 0.84 24.59 11.98
C GLN A 128 1.81 25.72 11.66
N VAL A 129 1.39 26.97 11.86
CA VAL A 129 2.25 28.15 11.69
C VAL A 129 3.35 28.20 12.74
N CYS A 130 3.03 28.02 14.02
CA CYS A 130 4.01 27.98 15.11
C CYS A 130 5.08 26.90 14.85
N ASN A 131 4.66 25.70 14.45
CA ASN A 131 5.58 24.63 14.06
C ASN A 131 6.43 24.98 12.82
N SER A 132 5.84 25.67 11.83
CA SER A 132 6.57 26.12 10.64
C SER A 132 7.61 27.20 10.95
N ILE A 133 7.40 28.01 11.99
CA ILE A 133 8.35 29.05 12.44
C ILE A 133 9.52 28.40 13.18
N LEU A 134 9.25 27.44 14.07
CA LEU A 134 10.29 26.69 14.80
C LEU A 134 11.13 25.80 13.89
N CYS A 135 10.52 25.27 12.84
CA CYS A 135 11.17 24.44 11.84
C CYS A 135 10.91 25.01 10.44
N PRO A 136 11.61 26.11 10.05
CA PRO A 136 11.52 26.60 8.69
C PRO A 136 11.84 25.45 7.74
N GLU A 137 11.00 25.24 6.74
CA GLU A 137 11.18 24.19 5.74
C GLU A 137 12.46 24.48 4.91
N THR A 138 13.63 24.12 5.44
CA THR A 138 14.89 24.05 4.69
C THR A 138 14.67 23.14 3.48
N GLU A 139 15.23 23.48 2.33
CA GLU A 139 14.98 22.80 1.05
C GLU A 139 15.19 21.28 1.11
N GLY A 140 16.10 20.80 1.98
CA GLY A 140 16.29 19.37 2.25
C GLY A 140 15.12 18.67 2.97
N LYS A 141 14.35 19.36 3.83
CA LYS A 141 13.15 18.79 4.48
C LYS A 141 11.93 18.76 3.55
N LYS A 142 11.84 19.69 2.58
CA LYS A 142 10.78 19.68 1.54
C LYS A 142 10.85 18.44 0.66
N ARG A 143 12.07 18.02 0.28
CA ARG A 143 12.31 16.76 -0.46
C ARG A 143 11.92 15.54 0.37
N LYS A 144 12.44 15.42 1.61
CA LYS A 144 12.10 14.32 2.53
C LYS A 144 10.59 14.14 2.74
N PHE A 145 9.81 15.23 2.87
CA PHE A 145 8.35 15.14 3.04
C PHE A 145 7.61 14.75 1.74
N GLN A 146 8.05 15.24 0.58
CA GLN A 146 7.48 14.85 -0.71
C GLN A 146 7.82 13.40 -1.08
N ASP A 147 9.06 12.97 -0.85
CA ASP A 147 9.51 11.61 -1.10
C ASP A 147 8.77 10.63 -0.18
N ASN A 148 8.57 10.97 1.11
CA ASN A 148 7.72 10.20 2.01
C ASN A 148 6.29 10.07 1.50
N ARG A 149 5.73 11.13 0.91
CA ARG A 149 4.38 11.10 0.35
C ARG A 149 4.29 10.23 -0.91
N LEU A 150 5.31 10.22 -1.75
CA LEU A 150 5.37 9.37 -2.95
C LEU A 150 5.53 7.90 -2.56
N LEU A 151 6.46 7.59 -1.65
CA LEU A 151 6.64 6.26 -1.08
C LEU A 151 5.36 5.73 -0.42
N ARG A 152 4.66 6.56 0.35
CA ARG A 152 3.39 6.18 1.00
C ARG A 152 2.26 5.87 0.02
N LYS A 153 2.32 6.41 -1.20
CA LYS A 153 1.41 6.06 -2.29
C LYS A 153 1.86 4.79 -3.03
N LEU A 154 3.17 4.57 -3.10
CA LEU A 154 3.78 3.45 -3.82
C LEU A 154 3.68 2.15 -3.03
N ILE A 155 4.01 2.16 -1.73
CA ILE A 155 4.15 0.98 -0.88
C ILE A 155 3.25 1.09 0.35
N LYS A 156 2.62 -0.03 0.72
CA LYS A 156 1.83 -0.18 1.96
C LYS A 156 2.14 -1.52 2.64
N PRO A 157 2.11 -1.63 3.98
CA PRO A 157 1.96 -0.54 4.95
C PRO A 157 3.17 0.40 4.96
N GLU A 158 3.09 1.47 5.73
CA GLU A 158 4.19 2.42 5.90
C GLU A 158 5.33 1.73 6.67
N ILE A 159 6.55 1.80 6.13
CA ILE A 159 7.76 1.21 6.70
C ILE A 159 8.77 2.31 6.93
N GLU A 160 9.48 2.23 8.05
CA GLU A 160 10.60 3.12 8.38
C GLU A 160 11.63 3.10 7.25
N ARG A 161 12.13 4.29 6.87
CA ARG A 161 13.08 4.42 5.77
C ARG A 161 14.38 3.70 6.06
N GLU A 162 14.81 3.67 7.30
CA GLU A 162 16.02 3.02 7.77
C GLU A 162 15.94 1.52 7.48
N ARG A 163 14.77 0.90 7.70
CA ARG A 163 14.53 -0.51 7.38
C ARG A 163 14.53 -0.78 5.88
N LEU A 164 13.90 0.11 5.08
CA LEU A 164 13.93 -0.01 3.62
C LEU A 164 15.36 0.14 3.08
N LYS A 165 16.11 1.13 3.59
CA LYS A 165 17.49 1.38 3.21
C LYS A 165 18.46 0.32 3.70
N ALA A 166 18.17 -0.40 4.78
CA ALA A 166 19.00 -1.48 5.30
C ALA A 166 18.74 -2.85 4.63
N VAL A 167 17.81 -2.92 3.66
CA VAL A 167 17.44 -4.18 3.02
C VAL A 167 18.64 -4.85 2.31
N THR A 168 18.78 -6.16 2.53
CA THR A 168 19.79 -7.02 1.92
C THR A 168 19.23 -7.75 0.70
N SER A 169 17.99 -8.27 0.82
CA SER A 169 17.29 -8.91 -0.29
C SER A 169 15.76 -8.82 -0.15
N ILE A 170 15.07 -8.90 -1.29
CA ILE A 170 13.60 -8.92 -1.36
C ILE A 170 13.13 -10.07 -2.26
N VAL A 171 11.93 -10.58 -1.98
CA VAL A 171 11.18 -11.38 -2.96
C VAL A 171 10.00 -10.57 -3.46
N SER A 172 10.01 -10.22 -4.74
CA SER A 172 8.87 -9.63 -5.42
C SER A 172 7.95 -10.74 -5.92
N ILE A 173 6.66 -10.66 -5.61
CA ILE A 173 5.65 -11.68 -5.92
C ILE A 173 4.50 -11.03 -6.69
N VAL A 174 4.16 -11.62 -7.84
CA VAL A 174 3.02 -11.22 -8.66
C VAL A 174 2.16 -12.45 -8.93
N PHE A 175 0.85 -12.32 -8.78
CA PHE A 175 -0.08 -13.42 -9.00
C PHE A 175 -1.28 -12.96 -9.83
N GLY A 176 -1.62 -13.79 -10.81
CA GLY A 176 -2.83 -13.68 -11.61
C GLY A 176 -3.82 -14.79 -11.27
N THR A 177 -4.79 -14.98 -12.15
CA THR A 177 -5.83 -16.02 -11.98
C THR A 177 -5.33 -17.46 -12.20
N ARG A 178 -4.18 -17.60 -12.86
CA ARG A 178 -3.66 -18.90 -13.30
C ARG A 178 -2.25 -19.18 -12.81
N ARG A 179 -1.48 -18.17 -12.46
CA ARG A 179 -0.06 -18.29 -12.12
C ARG A 179 0.31 -17.36 -10.99
N ILE A 180 1.34 -17.76 -10.29
CA ILE A 180 2.09 -16.92 -9.36
C ILE A 180 3.55 -16.97 -9.77
N ALA A 181 4.20 -15.83 -9.82
CA ALA A 181 5.61 -15.72 -10.12
C ALA A 181 6.31 -14.90 -9.06
N TRP A 182 7.59 -15.17 -8.86
CA TRP A 182 8.41 -14.41 -7.94
C TRP A 182 9.83 -14.22 -8.46
N ALA A 183 10.43 -13.11 -8.06
CA ALA A 183 11.83 -12.77 -8.29
C ALA A 183 12.50 -12.41 -6.96
N HIS A 184 13.56 -13.14 -6.60
CA HIS A 184 14.42 -12.86 -5.45
C HIS A 184 15.62 -12.05 -5.92
N LEU A 185 15.72 -10.80 -5.48
CA LEU A 185 16.82 -9.90 -5.82
C LEU A 185 17.52 -9.43 -4.55
N ASP A 186 18.84 -9.34 -4.61
CA ASP A 186 19.64 -8.70 -3.58
C ASP A 186 19.84 -7.20 -3.85
N ARG A 187 20.50 -6.52 -2.90
CA ARG A 187 20.88 -5.12 -3.01
C ARG A 187 21.82 -4.80 -4.17
N LYS A 188 22.47 -5.78 -4.79
CA LYS A 188 23.32 -5.57 -5.97
C LYS A 188 22.51 -5.68 -7.27
N LEU A 189 21.17 -5.73 -7.16
CA LEU A 189 20.27 -6.01 -8.27
C LEU A 189 20.59 -7.35 -8.94
N ALA A 190 21.18 -8.30 -8.22
CA ALA A 190 21.45 -9.64 -8.72
C ALA A 190 20.20 -10.51 -8.57
N VAL A 191 19.77 -11.14 -9.66
CA VAL A 191 18.64 -12.07 -9.66
C VAL A 191 19.09 -13.41 -9.07
N LEU A 192 18.81 -13.60 -7.78
CA LEU A 192 19.16 -14.80 -7.03
C LEU A 192 18.21 -15.96 -7.34
N ASP A 193 16.93 -15.68 -7.53
CA ASP A 193 15.94 -16.67 -8.00
C ASP A 193 14.86 -16.00 -8.82
N TRP A 194 14.33 -16.68 -9.84
CA TRP A 194 13.24 -16.15 -10.67
C TRP A 194 12.47 -17.29 -11.30
N GLN A 195 11.23 -17.48 -10.86
CA GLN A 195 10.42 -18.64 -11.19
C GLN A 195 8.93 -18.31 -11.21
N GLN A 196 8.13 -19.23 -11.73
CA GLN A 196 6.67 -19.20 -11.69
C GLN A 196 6.10 -20.57 -11.39
N ASN A 197 4.87 -20.60 -10.88
CA ASN A 197 4.13 -21.82 -10.58
C ASN A 197 2.68 -21.66 -11.05
N ASP A 198 2.10 -22.74 -11.59
CA ASP A 198 0.70 -22.74 -12.01
C ASP A 198 -0.24 -22.88 -10.80
N CYS A 199 -1.22 -21.99 -10.74
CA CYS A 199 -2.30 -21.90 -9.76
C CYS A 199 -3.69 -22.09 -10.38
N CYS A 200 -3.77 -22.66 -11.59
CA CYS A 200 -4.97 -22.78 -12.44
C CYS A 200 -6.23 -23.39 -11.78
N GLN A 201 -6.13 -23.98 -10.59
CA GLN A 201 -7.24 -24.62 -9.87
C GLN A 201 -7.98 -23.66 -8.92
N LEU A 202 -7.38 -22.52 -8.54
CA LEU A 202 -7.96 -21.64 -7.50
C LEU A 202 -9.19 -20.83 -7.96
N MET A 203 -9.30 -20.58 -9.27
CA MET A 203 -10.39 -19.82 -9.90
C MET A 203 -11.44 -20.70 -10.59
N LYS A 204 -11.31 -22.04 -10.52
CA LYS A 204 -12.27 -22.96 -11.13
C LYS A 204 -13.34 -23.35 -10.10
N GLY A 205 -14.44 -22.61 -10.05
CA GLY A 205 -15.59 -22.92 -9.21
C GLY A 205 -15.62 -22.14 -7.90
N THR A 206 -15.72 -22.85 -6.77
CA THR A 206 -15.92 -22.29 -5.42
C THR A 206 -14.62 -21.81 -4.77
N TYR A 207 -14.69 -20.69 -4.04
CA TYR A 207 -13.57 -20.10 -3.29
C TYR A 207 -13.32 -20.82 -1.95
N LEU A 208 -12.81 -22.04 -1.98
CA LEU A 208 -12.56 -22.85 -0.78
C LEU A 208 -11.23 -22.49 -0.10
N SER A 209 -11.30 -21.87 1.08
CA SER A 209 -10.11 -21.43 1.83
C SER A 209 -9.08 -22.55 2.10
N SER A 210 -9.53 -23.78 2.34
CA SER A 210 -8.63 -24.93 2.55
C SER A 210 -7.78 -25.23 1.31
N VAL A 211 -8.37 -25.14 0.12
CA VAL A 211 -7.67 -25.34 -1.16
C VAL A 211 -6.66 -24.22 -1.40
N TYR A 212 -7.05 -22.96 -1.13
CA TYR A 212 -6.13 -21.83 -1.20
C TYR A 212 -4.94 -22.01 -0.25
N LEU A 213 -5.19 -22.37 1.01
CA LEU A 213 -4.14 -22.59 2.01
C LEU A 213 -3.15 -23.66 1.55
N GLN A 214 -3.62 -24.80 1.06
CA GLN A 214 -2.76 -25.88 0.57
C GLN A 214 -1.90 -25.44 -0.61
N LYS A 215 -2.50 -24.78 -1.61
CA LYS A 215 -1.78 -24.33 -2.80
C LYS A 215 -0.77 -23.23 -2.48
N ILE A 216 -1.16 -22.23 -1.69
CA ILE A 216 -0.27 -21.12 -1.31
C ILE A 216 0.87 -21.64 -0.43
N SER A 217 0.60 -22.54 0.52
CA SER A 217 1.66 -23.16 1.34
C SER A 217 2.68 -23.91 0.48
N SER A 218 2.22 -24.65 -0.54
CA SER A 218 3.10 -25.32 -1.50
C SER A 218 3.92 -24.37 -2.38
N VAL A 219 3.46 -23.13 -2.59
CA VAL A 219 4.22 -22.10 -3.29
C VAL A 219 5.24 -21.46 -2.35
N ILE A 220 4.82 -21.08 -1.15
CA ILE A 220 5.68 -20.45 -0.13
C ILE A 220 6.85 -21.36 0.26
N SER A 221 6.69 -22.68 0.26
CA SER A 221 7.79 -23.61 0.53
C SER A 221 8.93 -23.56 -0.51
N LYS A 222 8.67 -22.99 -1.70
CA LYS A 222 9.67 -22.77 -2.76
C LYS A 222 10.25 -21.35 -2.74
N ILE A 223 9.63 -20.43 -2.00
CA ILE A 223 10.06 -19.03 -1.94
C ILE A 223 11.22 -18.92 -0.94
N PRO A 224 12.38 -18.36 -1.35
CA PRO A 224 13.51 -18.17 -0.45
C PRO A 224 13.20 -17.13 0.63
N THR A 225 13.96 -17.18 1.72
CA THR A 225 13.87 -16.17 2.79
C THR A 225 14.45 -14.84 2.32
N ALA A 226 13.75 -13.75 2.64
CA ALA A 226 14.18 -12.38 2.38
C ALA A 226 13.68 -11.43 3.48
N ASP A 227 14.21 -10.20 3.48
CA ASP A 227 13.85 -9.17 4.46
C ASP A 227 12.43 -8.66 4.23
N PHE A 228 12.06 -8.48 2.96
CA PHE A 228 10.72 -8.10 2.53
C PHE A 228 10.19 -8.99 1.41
N TYR A 229 8.87 -9.22 1.44
CA TYR A 229 8.10 -9.86 0.38
C TYR A 229 7.15 -8.82 -0.22
N VAL A 230 7.38 -8.43 -1.47
CA VAL A 230 6.66 -7.33 -2.12
C VAL A 230 5.58 -7.92 -3.02
N LEU A 231 4.31 -7.74 -2.65
CA LEU A 231 3.15 -8.14 -3.43
C LEU A 231 2.70 -7.03 -4.35
N GLU A 232 2.19 -7.39 -5.52
CA GLU A 232 1.52 -6.42 -6.39
C GLU A 232 0.17 -5.99 -5.82
N LYS A 233 -0.06 -4.67 -5.74
CA LYS A 233 -1.38 -4.09 -5.46
C LYS A 233 -2.07 -3.66 -6.74
N ILE A 234 -3.03 -4.47 -7.17
CA ILE A 234 -3.87 -4.18 -8.33
C ILE A 234 -4.99 -3.21 -7.94
N GLY A 235 -5.15 -2.13 -8.69
CA GLY A 235 -6.17 -1.09 -8.48
C GLY A 235 -7.59 -1.47 -8.91
N LEU A 236 -8.06 -2.68 -8.59
CA LEU A 236 -9.43 -3.09 -8.88
C LEU A 236 -10.41 -2.47 -7.86
N SER A 237 -11.43 -1.77 -8.36
CA SER A 237 -12.47 -1.18 -7.52
C SER A 237 -13.54 -2.22 -7.15
N ILE A 238 -13.93 -2.23 -5.88
CA ILE A 238 -15.08 -3.01 -5.37
C ILE A 238 -16.41 -2.59 -5.99
N GLN A 239 -16.50 -1.36 -6.51
CA GLN A 239 -17.71 -0.85 -7.15
C GLN A 239 -18.03 -1.57 -8.47
N ASN A 240 -17.03 -2.19 -9.10
CA ASN A 240 -17.24 -2.95 -10.33
C ASN A 240 -17.63 -4.40 -10.00
N THR A 241 -18.94 -4.62 -9.86
CA THR A 241 -19.53 -5.92 -9.50
C THR A 241 -19.17 -7.04 -10.50
N SER A 242 -19.02 -6.73 -11.79
CA SER A 242 -18.65 -7.72 -12.81
C SER A 242 -17.28 -8.37 -12.59
N ARG A 243 -16.36 -7.65 -11.93
CA ARG A 243 -14.99 -8.11 -11.63
C ARG A 243 -14.84 -8.59 -10.19
N PHE A 244 -15.92 -8.65 -9.42
CA PHE A 244 -15.87 -9.06 -8.02
C PHE A 244 -15.25 -10.46 -7.79
N PRO A 245 -15.52 -11.49 -8.60
CA PRO A 245 -14.86 -12.79 -8.43
C PRO A 245 -13.33 -12.71 -8.53
N LEU A 246 -12.83 -11.93 -9.49
CA LEU A 246 -11.40 -11.66 -9.65
C LEU A 246 -10.84 -10.87 -8.46
N LEU A 247 -11.57 -9.85 -8.00
CA LEU A 247 -11.21 -9.06 -6.83
C LEU A 247 -11.09 -9.93 -5.57
N LEU A 248 -12.08 -10.81 -5.36
CA LEU A 248 -12.13 -11.73 -4.23
C LEU A 248 -10.94 -12.69 -4.24
N HIS A 249 -10.63 -13.29 -5.40
CA HIS A 249 -9.44 -14.11 -5.57
C HIS A 249 -8.17 -13.40 -5.12
N PHE A 250 -7.95 -12.19 -5.64
CA PHE A 250 -6.76 -11.43 -5.30
C PHE A 250 -6.69 -11.06 -3.82
N HIS A 251 -7.83 -10.73 -3.19
CA HIS A 251 -7.86 -10.45 -1.75
C HIS A 251 -7.58 -11.69 -0.91
N ILE A 252 -8.05 -12.88 -1.30
CA ILE A 252 -7.74 -14.14 -0.60
C ILE A 252 -6.24 -14.45 -0.72
N MET A 253 -5.68 -14.34 -1.93
CA MET A 253 -4.25 -14.55 -2.18
C MET A 253 -3.40 -13.58 -1.36
N GLU A 254 -3.72 -12.28 -1.43
CA GLU A 254 -3.06 -11.21 -0.66
C GLU A 254 -3.12 -11.53 0.85
N ALA A 255 -4.31 -11.78 1.40
CA ALA A 255 -4.48 -12.06 2.83
C ALA A 255 -3.67 -13.28 3.31
N MET A 256 -3.69 -14.38 2.56
CA MET A 256 -2.94 -15.58 2.92
C MET A 256 -1.42 -15.39 2.79
N LEU A 257 -0.95 -14.70 1.75
CA LEU A 257 0.47 -14.36 1.61
C LEU A 257 0.93 -13.44 2.75
N TYR A 258 0.14 -12.42 3.10
CA TYR A 258 0.39 -11.56 4.26
C TYR A 258 0.49 -12.38 5.55
N ALA A 259 -0.44 -13.31 5.80
CA ALA A 259 -0.43 -14.09 7.02
C ALA A 259 0.76 -15.07 7.09
N LEU A 260 1.06 -15.77 5.99
CA LEU A 260 2.03 -16.87 5.98
C LEU A 260 3.49 -16.42 5.80
N LEU A 261 3.74 -15.29 5.13
CA LEU A 261 5.10 -14.76 4.92
C LEU A 261 5.57 -13.84 6.06
N ASN A 262 4.65 -13.23 6.84
CA ASN A 262 4.98 -12.45 8.03
C ASN A 262 5.30 -13.35 9.25
N LYS A 263 6.31 -14.22 9.12
CA LYS A 263 6.60 -15.30 10.07
C LYS A 263 6.84 -14.86 11.53
N THR A 264 7.34 -13.65 11.77
CA THR A 264 7.59 -13.16 13.14
C THR A 264 6.77 -11.93 13.56
N PHE A 265 5.76 -11.55 12.76
CA PHE A 265 4.95 -10.37 13.05
C PHE A 265 4.22 -10.48 14.40
N ALA A 266 3.85 -11.69 14.82
CA ALA A 266 3.22 -11.92 16.11
C ALA A 266 4.15 -11.60 17.30
N GLN A 267 5.47 -11.61 17.08
CA GLN A 267 6.49 -11.37 18.11
C GLN A 267 6.94 -9.91 18.13
N ASP A 268 7.19 -9.31 16.95
CA ASP A 268 7.81 -7.99 16.85
C ASP A 268 6.87 -6.89 16.30
N GLY A 269 5.69 -7.25 15.80
CA GLY A 269 4.76 -6.32 15.15
C GLY A 269 5.29 -5.71 13.85
N GLN A 270 6.39 -6.21 13.30
CA GLN A 270 7.07 -5.63 12.15
C GLN A 270 6.61 -6.27 10.85
N HIS A 271 6.02 -5.47 9.97
CA HIS A 271 5.65 -5.95 8.64
C HIS A 271 6.88 -6.27 7.79
N ARG A 272 6.85 -7.45 7.16
CA ARG A 272 7.77 -7.90 6.10
C ARG A 272 7.07 -8.08 4.76
N VAL A 273 5.75 -8.21 4.74
CA VAL A 273 4.98 -8.27 3.49
C VAL A 273 4.46 -6.88 3.15
N LEU A 274 4.75 -6.43 1.94
CA LEU A 274 4.42 -5.11 1.42
C LEU A 274 3.54 -5.22 0.18
N SER A 275 2.79 -4.18 -0.12
CA SER A 275 1.92 -4.04 -1.28
C SER A 275 2.40 -2.85 -2.10
N MET A 276 2.90 -3.11 -3.31
CA MET A 276 3.43 -2.10 -4.21
C MET A 276 2.44 -1.77 -5.33
N ASN A 277 2.23 -0.48 -5.60
CA ASN A 277 1.24 -0.02 -6.56
C ASN A 277 1.64 -0.39 -8.01
N ARG A 278 0.82 -1.22 -8.68
CA ARG A 278 1.06 -1.66 -10.07
C ARG A 278 1.25 -0.50 -11.05
N ASN A 279 0.47 0.58 -10.91
CA ASN A 279 0.54 1.74 -11.79
C ASN A 279 1.76 2.61 -11.50
N GLY A 280 2.21 2.66 -10.24
CA GLY A 280 3.48 3.29 -9.87
C GLY A 280 4.66 2.63 -10.58
N VAL A 281 4.72 1.28 -10.54
CA VAL A 281 5.71 0.50 -11.28
C VAL A 281 5.57 0.72 -12.80
N GLY A 282 4.33 0.73 -13.32
CA GLY A 282 4.09 0.99 -14.75
C GLY A 282 4.59 2.36 -15.22
N LYS A 283 4.36 3.42 -14.42
CA LYS A 283 4.87 4.78 -14.73
C LYS A 283 6.38 4.84 -14.72
N HIS A 284 7.02 4.16 -13.75
CA HIS A 284 8.47 4.12 -13.62
C HIS A 284 9.18 3.55 -14.85
N PHE A 285 8.58 2.55 -15.49
CA PHE A 285 9.11 1.94 -16.71
C PHE A 285 8.46 2.45 -18.00
N GLU A 286 7.71 3.55 -17.93
CA GLU A 286 7.02 4.15 -19.09
C GLU A 286 6.08 3.17 -19.82
N LEU A 287 5.50 2.22 -19.10
CA LEU A 287 4.59 1.20 -19.61
C LEU A 287 3.12 1.65 -19.60
N MET A 288 2.84 2.95 -19.43
CA MET A 288 1.46 3.45 -19.31
C MET A 288 0.98 4.04 -20.64
N ILE A 289 -0.16 3.56 -21.13
CA ILE A 289 -0.94 4.21 -22.20
C ILE A 289 -2.26 4.66 -21.57
N GLY A 290 -2.39 5.98 -21.36
CA GLY A 290 -3.45 6.54 -20.53
C GLY A 290 -3.41 5.95 -19.12
N ASP A 291 -4.53 5.36 -18.70
CA ASP A 291 -4.65 4.70 -17.38
C ASP A 291 -4.36 3.20 -17.42
N THR A 292 -3.98 2.65 -18.58
CA THR A 292 -3.73 1.22 -18.77
C THR A 292 -2.24 0.91 -18.89
N ARG A 293 -1.78 -0.09 -18.14
CA ARG A 293 -0.40 -0.59 -18.22
C ARG A 293 -0.27 -1.62 -19.35
N THR A 294 0.73 -1.45 -20.21
CA THR A 294 1.12 -2.38 -21.27
C THR A 294 2.03 -3.49 -20.74
N SER A 295 2.35 -4.47 -21.59
CA SER A 295 3.23 -5.58 -21.23
C SER A 295 4.67 -5.10 -21.02
N GLY A 296 5.31 -5.56 -19.95
CA GLY A 296 6.74 -5.34 -19.69
C GLY A 296 7.67 -6.34 -20.40
N LYS A 297 7.14 -7.22 -21.26
CA LYS A 297 7.89 -8.31 -21.90
C LYS A 297 9.14 -7.82 -22.64
N GLU A 298 9.00 -6.81 -23.50
CA GLU A 298 10.12 -6.31 -24.32
C GLU A 298 11.20 -5.66 -23.45
N LEU A 299 10.81 -4.97 -22.37
CA LEU A 299 11.75 -4.43 -21.41
C LEU A 299 12.55 -5.54 -20.70
N VAL A 300 11.87 -6.61 -20.27
CA VAL A 300 12.56 -7.77 -19.66
C VAL A 300 13.51 -8.46 -20.65
N LYS A 301 13.11 -8.57 -21.93
CA LYS A 301 13.99 -9.08 -23.00
C LYS A 301 15.24 -8.21 -23.18
N GLN A 302 15.07 -6.89 -23.12
CA GLN A 302 16.18 -5.95 -23.15
C GLN A 302 17.10 -6.14 -21.94
N LEU A 303 16.57 -6.22 -20.71
CA LEU A 303 17.36 -6.45 -19.49
C LEU A 303 18.18 -7.75 -19.55
N LEU A 304 17.59 -8.84 -20.06
CA LEU A 304 18.28 -10.12 -20.26
C LEU A 304 19.44 -10.05 -21.28
N THR A 305 19.37 -9.11 -22.21
CA THR A 305 20.38 -8.90 -23.24
C THR A 305 21.46 -7.94 -22.74
N GLU A 306 21.06 -6.81 -22.16
CA GLU A 306 21.94 -5.74 -21.68
C GLU A 306 22.80 -6.13 -20.48
N SER A 307 22.30 -7.04 -19.63
CA SER A 307 23.08 -7.56 -18.48
C SER A 307 24.42 -8.18 -18.83
N VAL A 308 24.63 -8.57 -20.10
CA VAL A 308 25.91 -9.09 -20.60
C VAL A 308 26.72 -8.03 -21.36
N LEU A 309 26.06 -6.99 -21.88
CA LEU A 309 26.64 -6.03 -22.82
C LEU A 309 27.05 -4.71 -22.18
N LYS A 310 26.41 -4.30 -21.08
CA LYS A 310 26.65 -3.03 -20.40
C LYS A 310 27.56 -3.22 -19.19
N GLU A 311 28.42 -2.23 -18.92
CA GLU A 311 29.26 -2.18 -17.72
C GLU A 311 28.43 -2.02 -16.44
N ASP A 312 27.37 -1.19 -16.49
CA ASP A 312 26.45 -0.97 -15.37
C ASP A 312 24.99 -1.28 -15.77
N PRO A 313 24.58 -2.57 -15.74
CA PRO A 313 23.23 -2.95 -16.07
C PRO A 313 22.26 -2.70 -14.91
N ARG A 314 21.02 -2.26 -15.22
CA ARG A 314 19.94 -2.07 -14.23
C ARG A 314 19.57 -3.32 -13.44
N VAL A 315 19.96 -4.50 -13.93
CA VAL A 315 19.78 -5.78 -13.24
C VAL A 315 20.85 -6.75 -13.69
N VAL A 316 21.40 -7.52 -12.74
CA VAL A 316 22.47 -8.48 -12.99
C VAL A 316 21.90 -9.90 -12.94
N PHE A 317 22.17 -10.69 -13.97
CA PHE A 317 21.85 -12.11 -13.97
C PHE A 317 23.13 -12.92 -13.74
N PRO A 318 23.22 -13.73 -12.67
CA PRO A 318 24.37 -14.58 -12.42
C PRO A 318 24.66 -15.51 -13.61
N LYS A 319 25.94 -15.68 -13.95
CA LYS A 319 26.39 -16.40 -15.16
C LYS A 319 25.90 -17.85 -15.17
N GLU A 320 25.75 -18.44 -13.99
CA GLU A 320 25.33 -19.83 -13.79
C GLU A 320 23.82 -20.01 -14.04
N LYS A 321 23.03 -18.92 -13.94
CA LYS A 321 21.56 -18.95 -14.05
C LYS A 321 21.02 -18.28 -15.31
N ILE A 322 21.80 -17.41 -15.96
CA ILE A 322 21.34 -16.63 -17.12
C ILE A 322 20.86 -17.50 -18.29
N VAL A 323 21.53 -18.63 -18.55
CA VAL A 323 21.12 -19.57 -19.61
C VAL A 323 19.73 -20.15 -19.32
N ARG A 324 19.51 -20.58 -18.06
CA ARG A 324 18.21 -21.08 -17.60
C ARG A 324 17.13 -19.99 -17.73
N TYR A 325 17.42 -18.75 -17.35
CA TYR A 325 16.46 -17.66 -17.44
C TYR A 325 16.10 -17.29 -18.88
N ARG A 326 17.07 -17.31 -19.80
CA ARG A 326 16.82 -17.10 -21.24
C ARG A 326 15.95 -18.22 -21.81
N GLN A 327 16.25 -19.48 -21.50
CA GLN A 327 15.43 -20.62 -21.92
C GLN A 327 14.01 -20.54 -21.35
N MET A 328 13.87 -20.19 -20.07
CA MET A 328 12.58 -19.97 -19.42
C MET A 328 11.79 -18.87 -20.15
N PHE A 329 12.41 -17.72 -20.40
CA PHE A 329 11.79 -16.59 -21.11
C PHE A 329 11.32 -17.00 -22.52
N SER A 330 12.17 -17.66 -23.31
CA SER A 330 11.82 -18.17 -24.65
C SER A 330 10.67 -19.16 -24.60
N SER A 331 10.65 -20.08 -23.63
CA SER A 331 9.55 -21.05 -23.45
C SER A 331 8.21 -20.38 -23.11
N THR A 332 8.25 -19.18 -22.52
CA THR A 332 7.08 -18.36 -22.21
C THR A 332 6.70 -17.38 -23.32
N GLU A 333 7.48 -17.21 -24.39
CA GLU A 333 7.14 -16.24 -25.44
C GLU A 333 5.79 -16.53 -26.11
N GLN A 334 5.44 -17.81 -26.24
CA GLN A 334 4.17 -18.27 -26.82
C GLN A 334 3.01 -18.29 -25.81
N LYS A 335 3.30 -18.25 -24.50
CA LYS A 335 2.31 -18.32 -23.42
C LYS A 335 2.33 -17.01 -22.64
N ARG A 336 1.28 -16.20 -22.69
CA ARG A 336 1.15 -14.99 -21.84
C ARG A 336 1.57 -15.32 -20.40
N ALA A 337 2.65 -14.69 -19.94
CA ALA A 337 3.32 -14.93 -18.67
C ALA A 337 3.70 -13.59 -18.02
N GLU A 338 2.75 -12.66 -18.02
CA GLU A 338 2.97 -11.28 -17.54
C GLU A 338 3.38 -11.28 -16.06
N GLU A 339 2.88 -12.20 -15.25
CA GLU A 339 3.26 -12.30 -13.83
C GLU A 339 4.78 -12.52 -13.66
N LEU A 340 5.40 -13.31 -14.55
CA LEU A 340 6.84 -13.56 -14.54
C LEU A 340 7.62 -12.28 -14.81
N TYR A 341 7.24 -11.54 -15.86
CA TYR A 341 7.89 -10.29 -16.24
C TYR A 341 7.68 -9.21 -15.18
N ASP A 342 6.45 -9.05 -14.71
CA ASP A 342 6.06 -8.04 -13.74
C ASP A 342 6.71 -8.28 -12.38
N SER A 343 6.96 -9.54 -11.97
CA SER A 343 7.67 -9.85 -10.73
C SER A 343 9.11 -9.31 -10.72
N LEU A 344 9.82 -9.45 -11.85
CA LEU A 344 11.17 -8.90 -12.01
C LEU A 344 11.15 -7.37 -12.05
N LEU A 345 10.27 -6.78 -12.86
CA LEU A 345 10.17 -5.32 -12.97
C LEU A 345 9.80 -4.68 -11.64
N GLN A 346 8.85 -5.25 -10.90
CA GLN A 346 8.49 -4.78 -9.58
C GLN A 346 9.68 -4.84 -8.59
N ALA A 347 10.51 -5.89 -8.66
CA ALA A 347 11.70 -5.98 -7.82
C ALA A 347 12.72 -4.87 -8.12
N VAL A 348 13.00 -4.65 -9.41
CA VAL A 348 13.91 -3.57 -9.86
C VAL A 348 13.36 -2.21 -9.44
N ALA A 349 12.07 -1.94 -9.69
CA ALA A 349 11.44 -0.68 -9.29
C ALA A 349 11.42 -0.49 -7.76
N PHE A 350 11.28 -1.55 -6.97
CA PHE A 350 11.33 -1.44 -5.51
C PHE A 350 12.70 -0.92 -5.06
N TYR A 351 13.77 -1.48 -5.60
CA TYR A 351 15.12 -1.02 -5.27
C TYR A 351 15.37 0.42 -5.72
N GLU A 352 15.04 0.74 -6.98
CA GLU A 352 15.25 2.06 -7.56
C GLU A 352 14.42 3.15 -6.86
N LEU A 353 13.17 2.85 -6.47
CA LEU A 353 12.24 3.85 -5.91
C LEU A 353 12.14 3.87 -4.39
N ALA A 354 12.59 2.83 -3.68
CA ALA A 354 12.41 2.74 -2.22
C ALA A 354 13.68 2.43 -1.43
N VAL A 355 14.74 1.93 -2.08
CA VAL A 355 15.99 1.54 -1.40
C VAL A 355 17.12 2.50 -1.74
N PHE A 356 17.32 2.78 -3.03
CA PHE A 356 18.48 3.53 -3.53
C PHE A 356 18.26 5.02 -3.65
N ASP A 357 17.03 5.52 -3.46
CA ASP A 357 16.62 6.94 -3.62
C ASP A 357 17.81 7.85 -3.86
N THR A 358 18.03 8.15 -5.14
CA THR A 358 19.13 8.97 -5.65
C THR A 358 19.17 10.28 -4.90
N GLU A 359 20.23 10.52 -4.12
CA GLU A 359 20.68 11.89 -3.91
C GLU A 359 21.10 12.41 -5.30
N PRO A 360 20.47 13.46 -5.84
CA PRO A 360 21.00 14.16 -7.00
C PRO A 360 22.28 14.92 -6.66
#